data_AF-A0A6H0FSD2-F1
#
_entry.id   AF-A0A6H0FSD2-F1
#
_cell.length_a   1.000
_cell.length_b   1.000
_cell.length_c   1.000
_cell.angle_alpha   90.00
_cell.angle_beta   90.00
_cell.angle_gamma   90.00
#
_symmetry.space_group_name_H-M   'P 1'
#
loop_
_entity.id
_entity.type
_entity.pdbx_description
1 polymer ?
#
loop_
_entity_poly.entity_id
_entity_poly.type
_entity_poly.pdbx_seq_one_letter_code
_entity_poly.pdbx_strand_id
1 'polypeptide(L)' 'MNICVGGELDGQKIEKEGRLLNASDIDPSFKTEYYKQIYNRDDIQYQFWLPVGSNLHEMSKQVLEILRRPKI' A
#
# COMPACT_ATOMS: atom_id res chain seq x y z
N MET A 1 -2.77 -1.59 -9.65
CA MET A 1 -1.84 -2.31 -8.75
C MET A 1 -2.30 -2.01 -7.34
N ASN A 2 -2.45 -3.01 -6.47
CA ASN A 2 -2.90 -2.85 -5.07
C ASN A 2 -1.87 -3.50 -4.13
N ILE A 3 -0.69 -2.88 -4.01
CA ILE A 3 0.41 -3.40 -3.17
C ILE A 3 0.38 -2.72 -1.81
N CYS A 4 0.60 -3.49 -0.75
CA CYS A 4 0.85 -2.97 0.59
C CYS A 4 2.30 -2.46 0.70
N VAL A 5 2.49 -1.28 1.29
CA VAL A 5 3.82 -0.68 1.49
C VAL A 5 3.99 -0.36 2.96
N GLY A 6 4.91 -1.07 3.62
CA GLY A 6 5.11 -1.07 5.06
C GLY A 6 4.14 -2.00 5.81
N GLY A 7 4.33 -2.08 7.13
CA GLY A 7 3.52 -2.92 8.02
C GLY A 7 3.73 -4.43 7.81
N GLU A 8 2.85 -5.22 8.43
CA GLU A 8 2.88 -6.69 8.41
C GLU A 8 2.64 -7.30 7.03
N LEU A 9 2.02 -6.56 6.10
CA LEU A 9 1.68 -7.03 4.76
C LEU A 9 2.62 -6.46 3.67
N ASP A 10 3.74 -5.85 4.04
CA ASP A 10 4.64 -5.17 3.10
C ASP A 10 4.99 -6.03 1.87
N GLY A 11 4.88 -5.42 0.68
CA GLY A 11 5.12 -6.06 -0.61
C GLY A 11 4.00 -6.97 -1.11
N GLN A 12 2.99 -7.29 -0.30
CA GLN A 12 1.90 -8.17 -0.71
C GLN A 12 0.86 -7.44 -1.58
N LYS A 13 0.37 -8.12 -2.61
CA LYS A 13 -0.73 -7.64 -3.46
C LYS A 13 -2.06 -8.10 -2.89
N ILE A 14 -2.92 -7.16 -2.50
CA ILE A 14 -4.24 -7.43 -1.92
C ILE A 14 -5.31 -6.73 -2.74
N GLU A 15 -6.12 -7.53 -3.43
CA GLU A 15 -7.31 -7.05 -4.15
C GLU A 15 -8.50 -7.04 -3.18
N LYS A 16 -8.85 -5.84 -2.68
CA LYS A 16 -9.99 -5.63 -1.78
C LYS A 16 -10.72 -4.33 -2.14
N GLU A 17 -12.05 -4.39 -2.14
CA GLU A 17 -12.88 -3.20 -2.33
C GLU A 17 -12.91 -2.32 -1.08
N GLY A 18 -13.26 -1.04 -1.26
CA GLY A 18 -13.30 -0.06 -0.18
C GLY A 18 -11.97 0.67 0.06
N ARG A 19 -11.91 1.37 1.20
CA ARG A 19 -10.83 2.30 1.57
C ARG A 19 -9.96 1.81 2.73
N LEU A 20 -10.34 0.75 3.42
CA LEU A 20 -9.65 0.20 4.58
C LEU A 20 -9.36 -1.29 4.39
N LEU A 21 -8.23 -1.72 4.91
CA LEU A 21 -7.80 -3.11 4.96
C LEU A 21 -7.27 -3.38 6.38
N ASN A 22 -7.86 -4.35 7.08
CA ASN A 22 -7.35 -4.82 8.36
C ASN A 22 -6.50 -6.05 8.10
N ALA A 23 -5.23 -6.05 8.52
CA ALA A 23 -4.38 -7.24 8.37
C ALA A 23 -4.89 -8.43 9.18
N SER A 24 -5.65 -8.17 10.26
CA SER A 24 -6.32 -9.18 11.07
C SER A 24 -7.31 -10.05 10.28
N ASP A 25 -7.82 -9.55 9.15
CA ASP A 25 -8.71 -10.32 8.26
C ASP A 25 -7.95 -11.45 7.52
N ILE A 26 -6.62 -11.34 7.44
CA ILE A 26 -5.73 -12.31 6.79
C ILE A 26 -5.06 -13.20 7.84
N ASP A 27 -4.50 -12.60 8.88
CA ASP A 27 -3.94 -13.30 10.03
C ASP A 27 -4.39 -12.62 11.33
N PRO A 28 -5.14 -13.30 12.21
CA PRO A 28 -5.67 -12.71 13.44
C PRO A 28 -4.61 -12.17 14.42
N SER A 29 -3.34 -12.57 14.28
CA SER A 29 -2.24 -12.04 15.09
C SER A 29 -1.81 -10.63 14.68
N PHE A 30 -2.15 -10.21 13.46
CA PHE A 30 -1.79 -8.91 12.92
C PHE A 30 -2.65 -7.78 13.48
N LYS A 31 -2.03 -6.61 13.62
CA LYS A 31 -2.66 -5.41 14.22
C LYS A 31 -2.67 -4.21 13.31
N THR A 32 -1.96 -4.28 12.18
CA THR A 32 -1.85 -3.15 11.26
C THR A 32 -3.15 -2.95 10.49
N GLU A 33 -3.67 -1.73 10.54
CA GLU A 33 -4.71 -1.26 9.64
C GLU A 33 -4.08 -0.45 8.51
N TYR A 34 -4.64 -0.55 7.31
CA TYR A 34 -4.17 0.14 6.13
C TYR A 34 -5.28 0.97 5.51
N TYR A 35 -4.93 2.12 4.95
CA TYR A 35 -5.81 2.90 4.09
C TYR A 35 -5.37 2.80 2.64
N LYS A 36 -6.34 2.86 1.71
CA LYS A 36 -6.07 2.89 0.28
C LYS A 36 -5.66 4.29 -0.13
N GLN A 37 -4.46 4.43 -0.70
CA GLN A 37 -3.99 5.67 -1.30
C GLN A 37 -3.86 5.54 -2.81
N ILE A 38 -4.33 6.56 -3.52
CA ILE A 38 -4.27 6.67 -4.97
C ILE A 38 -3.11 7.58 -5.35
N TYR A 39 -2.27 7.11 -6.28
CA TYR A 39 -1.14 7.84 -6.82
C TYR A 39 -1.27 7.93 -8.34
N ASN A 40 -1.32 9.14 -8.88
CA ASN A 40 -1.36 9.36 -10.33
C ASN A 40 0.06 9.66 -10.83
N ARG A 41 0.51 8.94 -11.84
CA ARG A 41 1.80 9.17 -12.50
C ARG A 41 1.70 8.83 -13.97
N ASP A 42 2.14 9.74 -14.84
CA ASP A 42 2.18 9.55 -16.29
C ASP A 42 0.82 9.06 -16.85
N ASP A 43 -0.27 9.69 -16.40
CA ASP A 43 -1.68 9.34 -16.70
C ASP A 43 -2.13 7.94 -16.27
N ILE A 44 -1.30 7.23 -15.50
CA ILE A 44 -1.63 5.93 -14.91
C ILE A 44 -1.96 6.12 -13.42
N GLN A 45 -3.11 5.57 -13.02
CA GLN A 45 -3.51 5.51 -11.62
C GLN A 45 -2.98 4.24 -10.96
N TYR A 46 -2.21 4.41 -9.90
CA TYR A 46 -1.71 3.35 -9.02
C TYR A 46 -2.44 3.41 -7.68
N GLN A 47 -2.64 2.25 -7.05
CA GLN A 47 -3.28 2.14 -5.74
C GLN A 47 -2.34 1.41 -4.79
N PHE A 48 -2.24 1.88 -3.56
CA PHE A 48 -1.38 1.27 -2.56
C PHE A 48 -2.11 1.22 -1.23
N TRP A 49 -1.83 0.17 -0.46
CA TRP A 49 -2.28 0.05 0.92
C TRP A 49 -1.17 0.53 1.84
N LEU A 50 -1.45 1.56 2.64
CA LEU A 50 -0.45 2.17 3.53
C LEU A 50 -0.89 2.06 4.99
N PRO A 51 0.00 1.70 5.92
CA PRO A 51 -0.32 1.60 7.33
C PRO A 51 -0.90 2.92 7.86
N VAL A 52 -2.01 2.84 8.58
CA VAL A 52 -2.59 3.99 9.27
C VAL A 52 -1.60 4.53 10.29
N GLY A 53 -1.42 5.86 10.32
CA GLY A 53 -0.46 6.52 11.21
C GLY A 53 0.98 6.55 10.70
N SER A 54 1.27 5.98 9.52
CA SER A 54 2.59 6.09 8.89
C SER A 54 2.91 7.53 8.47
N ASN A 55 4.21 7.85 8.40
CA ASN A 55 4.67 9.14 7.89
C ASN A 55 4.46 9.21 6.37
N LEU A 56 3.53 10.07 5.94
CA LEU A 56 3.14 10.22 4.53
C LEU A 56 4.30 10.57 3.59
N HIS A 57 5.29 11.35 4.05
CA HIS A 57 6.45 11.74 3.25
C HIS A 57 7.34 10.54 2.96
N GLU A 58 7.63 9.74 3.98
CA GLU A 58 8.45 8.54 3.82
C GLU A 58 7.73 7.47 2.99
N MET A 59 6.42 7.28 3.21
CA MET A 59 5.62 6.36 2.38
C MET A 59 5.57 6.80 0.92
N SER A 60 5.44 8.11 0.66
CA SER A 60 5.47 8.63 -0.71
C SER A 60 6.81 8.36 -1.39
N LYS A 61 7.94 8.48 -0.68
CA LYS A 61 9.26 8.13 -1.23
C LYS A 61 9.33 6.65 -1.61
N GLN A 62 8.90 5.75 -0.72
CA GLN A 62 8.90 4.31 -0.99
C GLN A 62 8.02 3.95 -2.19
N VAL A 63 6.82 4.53 -2.27
CA VAL A 63 5.93 4.36 -3.43
C VAL A 63 6.60 4.84 -4.71
N LEU A 64 7.24 6.00 -4.70
CA LEU A 64 7.97 6.52 -5.86
C LEU A 64 9.13 5.60 -6.27
N GLU A 65 9.86 5.02 -5.32
CA GLU A 65 10.91 4.03 -5.61
C GLU A 65 10.34 2.77 -6.27
N ILE A 66 9.22 2.25 -5.77
CA ILE A 66 8.52 1.12 -6.39
C ILE A 66 8.11 1.46 -7.83
N LEU A 67 7.53 2.64 -8.05
CA LEU A 67 7.08 3.08 -9.38
C LEU A 67 8.25 3.40 -10.33
N ARG A 68 9.46 3.66 -9.83
CA ARG A 68 10.66 3.91 -10.64
C ARG A 68 11.36 2.64 -11.09
N ARG A 69 11.11 1.51 -10.43
CA ARG A 69 11.70 0.23 -10.86
C ARG A 69 11.20 -0.11 -12.27
N PRO A 70 12.10 -0.43 -13.22
CA PRO A 70 11.68 -0.88 -14.55
C PRO A 70 10.76 -2.09 -14.42
N LYS A 71 9.73 -2.16 -15.27
CA LYS A 71 8.97 -3.40 -15.43
C LYS A 71 9.94 -4.44 -15.99
N ILE A 72 10.32 -5.41 -15.16
CA ILE A 72 11.08 -6.60 -15.58
C ILE A 72 10.21 -7.40 -16.56
#